data_AF-A0A959Y1R9-F1
#
_entry.id   AF-A0A959Y1R9-F1
#
_cell.length_a   1.000
_cell.length_b   1.000
_cell.length_c   1.000
_cell.angle_alpha   90.00
_cell.angle_beta   90.00
_cell.angle_gamma   90.00
#
_symmetry.space_group_name_H-M   'P 1'
#
loop_
_entity.id
_entity.type
_entity.pdbx_description
1 polymer ?
#
loop_
_entity_poly.entity_id
_entity_poly.type
_entity_poly.pdbx_seq_one_letter_code
_entity_poly.pdbx_strand_id
1 'polypeptide(L)'
;SFPFMDTPRVISSGFSVLFHNREAGPDDQVYEVEAISIDDAAQRLNVERIACIKMDIEGAELIALKGAQRVLSSGMVDHVLVETTNMSDSVRAENERIIALLEGHGYKPHLPDRLGHLHPWTIDLDKRFRTDIIWKRGALN
;
A
#
# COMPACT_ATOMS: atom_id res chain seq x y z
N SER A 1 1.53 -1.18 19.68
CA SER A 1 1.35 -2.51 19.09
C SER A 1 0.18 -2.45 18.12
N PHE A 2 0.13 -3.34 17.14
CA PHE A 2 -0.91 -3.44 16.12
C PHE A 2 -1.56 -4.83 16.18
N PRO A 3 -2.88 -4.93 15.95
CA PRO A 3 -3.57 -6.21 15.91
C PRO A 3 -3.33 -6.91 14.57
N PHE A 4 -2.50 -7.94 14.55
CA PHE A 4 -2.34 -8.83 13.41
C PHE A 4 -3.32 -9.98 13.53
N MET A 5 -4.12 -10.22 12.48
CA MET A 5 -5.08 -11.31 12.44
C MET A 5 -4.69 -12.34 11.40
N ASP A 6 -4.76 -13.60 11.81
CA ASP A 6 -4.42 -14.76 11.01
C ASP A 6 -5.53 -15.82 11.12
N THR A 7 -5.64 -16.71 10.13
CA THR A 7 -6.56 -17.84 10.17
C THR A 7 -5.78 -19.13 9.99
N PRO A 8 -6.25 -20.30 10.46
CA PRO A 8 -5.64 -21.59 10.11
C PRO A 8 -5.47 -21.83 8.60
N ARG A 9 -6.16 -21.06 7.75
CA ARG A 9 -6.02 -21.07 6.29
C ARG A 9 -4.81 -20.29 5.78
N VAL A 10 -4.04 -19.59 6.59
CA VAL A 10 -2.83 -18.88 6.13
C VAL A 10 -1.82 -19.83 5.54
N ILE A 11 -1.66 -21.01 6.13
CA ILE A 11 -0.78 -22.05 5.59
C ILE A 11 -1.28 -22.57 4.23
N SER A 12 -2.60 -22.53 3.95
CA SER A 12 -3.19 -23.04 2.70
C SER A 12 -3.51 -21.99 1.65
N SER A 13 -3.63 -20.71 2.03
CA SER A 13 -4.26 -19.67 1.20
C SER A 13 -3.74 -18.25 1.44
N GLY A 14 -2.82 -18.02 2.40
CA GLY A 14 -2.11 -16.75 2.57
C GLY A 14 -2.89 -15.56 3.13
N PHE A 15 -4.02 -15.78 3.81
CA PHE A 15 -4.88 -14.70 4.32
C PHE A 15 -4.51 -14.22 5.73
N SER A 16 -3.57 -13.27 5.83
CA SER A 16 -3.28 -12.54 7.09
C SER A 16 -3.47 -11.03 6.89
N VAL A 17 -3.90 -10.32 7.93
CA VAL A 17 -4.17 -8.86 7.86
C VAL A 17 -3.56 -8.13 9.05
N LEU A 18 -2.96 -6.94 8.82
CA LEU A 18 -2.28 -6.16 9.86
C LEU A 18 -3.22 -5.20 10.62
N PHE A 19 -4.33 -4.82 10.00
CA PHE A 19 -5.32 -3.94 10.61
C PHE A 19 -6.64 -4.10 9.85
N HIS A 20 -7.74 -4.31 10.55
CA HIS A 20 -9.05 -4.34 9.90
C HIS A 20 -10.13 -3.75 10.79
N ASN A 21 -11.08 -3.02 10.18
CA ASN A 21 -12.27 -2.49 10.84
C ASN A 21 -13.37 -3.55 11.02
N ARG A 22 -13.02 -4.82 11.21
CA ARG A 22 -13.95 -5.95 11.44
C ARG A 22 -13.57 -6.62 12.73
N GLU A 23 -14.58 -7.09 13.44
CA GLU A 23 -14.38 -7.97 14.57
C GLU A 23 -13.80 -9.30 14.10
N ALA A 24 -12.92 -9.87 14.93
CA ALA A 24 -12.37 -11.20 14.71
C ALA A 24 -13.53 -12.22 14.64
N GLY A 25 -13.55 -13.00 13.57
CA GLY A 25 -14.45 -14.13 13.42
C GLY A 25 -14.05 -15.29 14.35
N PRO A 26 -14.91 -16.31 14.49
CA PRO A 26 -14.68 -17.42 15.40
C PRO A 26 -13.41 -18.24 15.11
N ASP A 27 -12.91 -18.19 13.88
CA ASP A 27 -11.70 -18.90 13.45
C ASP A 27 -10.46 -17.99 13.33
N ASP A 28 -10.61 -16.68 13.59
CA ASP A 28 -9.50 -15.73 13.53
C ASP A 28 -8.66 -15.82 14.82
N GLN A 29 -7.34 -15.81 14.66
CA GLN A 29 -6.38 -15.66 15.75
C GLN A 29 -5.80 -14.24 15.71
N VAL A 30 -5.87 -13.53 16.83
CA VAL A 30 -5.39 -12.15 16.95
C VAL A 30 -4.11 -12.11 17.78
N TYR A 31 -3.08 -11.49 17.22
CA TYR A 31 -1.78 -11.29 17.86
C TYR A 31 -1.49 -9.80 17.96
N GLU A 32 -1.02 -9.36 19.13
CA GLU A 32 -0.40 -8.05 19.25
C GLU A 32 1.03 -8.13 18.69
N VAL A 33 1.30 -7.37 17.63
CA VAL A 33 2.64 -7.29 17.03
C VAL A 33 3.20 -5.89 17.19
N GLU A 34 4.52 -5.81 17.31
CA GLU A 34 5.22 -4.54 17.17
C GLU A 34 5.37 -4.22 15.68
N ALA A 35 5.02 -2.98 15.30
CA ALA A 35 5.28 -2.46 13.98
C ALA A 35 6.05 -1.15 14.10
N ILE A 36 6.90 -0.90 13.11
CA ILE A 36 7.63 0.36 12.94
C ILE A 36 7.20 1.01 11.63
N SER A 37 7.41 2.32 11.50
CA SER A 37 7.13 3.02 10.26
C SER A 37 8.14 2.65 9.16
N ILE A 38 7.77 2.84 7.89
CA ILE A 38 8.71 2.64 6.77
C ILE A 38 9.86 3.64 6.88
N ASP A 39 9.60 4.86 7.34
CA ASP A 39 10.62 5.86 7.61
C ASP A 39 11.63 5.38 8.68
N ASP A 40 11.16 4.81 9.78
CA ASP A 40 12.04 4.27 10.84
C ASP A 40 12.82 3.06 10.35
N ALA A 41 12.17 2.16 9.60
CA ALA A 41 12.82 0.99 9.01
C ALA A 41 13.95 1.40 8.05
N ALA A 42 13.69 2.35 7.14
CA ALA A 42 14.68 2.87 6.21
C ALA A 42 15.85 3.53 6.94
N GLN A 43 15.59 4.29 8.00
CA GLN A 43 16.64 4.91 8.81
C GLN A 43 17.48 3.85 9.54
N ARG A 44 16.84 2.90 10.22
CA ARG A 44 17.52 1.85 10.98
C ARG A 44 18.40 0.96 10.10
N LEU A 45 17.96 0.71 8.87
CA LEU A 45 18.69 -0.09 7.89
C LEU A 45 19.70 0.71 7.05
N ASN A 46 19.83 2.02 7.29
CA ASN A 46 20.66 2.94 6.49
C ASN A 46 20.38 2.83 4.98
N VAL A 47 19.10 2.75 4.60
CA VAL A 47 18.68 2.69 3.21
C VAL A 47 18.72 4.09 2.61
N GLU A 48 19.55 4.29 1.60
CA GLU A 48 19.67 5.57 0.90
C GLU A 48 18.70 5.69 -0.29
N ARG A 49 18.33 4.55 -0.90
CA ARG A 49 17.45 4.49 -2.06
C ARG A 49 16.61 3.21 -2.06
N ILE A 50 15.34 3.34 -2.39
CA ILE A 50 14.34 2.27 -2.46
C ILE A 50 13.83 2.20 -3.90
N ALA A 51 14.18 1.12 -4.60
CA ALA A 51 13.73 0.92 -5.98
C ALA A 51 12.21 0.73 -6.08
N CYS A 52 11.61 0.06 -5.09
CA CYS A 52 10.18 -0.17 -5.03
C CYS A 52 9.74 -0.45 -3.59
N ILE A 53 8.59 0.08 -3.19
CA ILE A 53 7.82 -0.37 -2.04
C ILE A 53 6.62 -1.15 -2.59
N LYS A 54 6.49 -2.45 -2.28
CA LYS A 54 5.24 -3.19 -2.51
C LYS A 54 4.41 -3.18 -1.24
N MET A 55 3.15 -2.79 -1.36
CA MET A 55 2.15 -2.78 -0.29
C MET A 55 1.01 -3.73 -0.65
N ASP A 56 0.88 -4.74 0.17
CA ASP A 56 -0.05 -5.85 0.05
C ASP A 56 -0.36 -6.29 1.49
N ILE A 57 -1.10 -5.44 2.20
CA ILE A 57 -1.32 -5.54 3.65
C ILE A 57 -2.82 -5.47 4.01
N GLU A 58 -3.67 -5.69 3.01
CA GLU A 58 -5.11 -5.97 3.11
C GLU A 58 -5.87 -4.99 4.02
N GLY A 59 -5.84 -3.70 3.67
CA GLY A 59 -6.59 -2.64 4.33
C GLY A 59 -5.76 -1.74 5.25
N ALA A 60 -4.44 -1.90 5.28
CA ALA A 60 -3.52 -1.07 6.06
C ALA A 60 -2.63 -0.14 5.19
N GLU A 61 -2.85 -0.09 3.88
CA GLU A 61 -2.04 0.63 2.89
C GLU A 61 -1.91 2.11 3.26
N LEU A 62 -3.03 2.77 3.56
CA LEU A 62 -3.02 4.20 3.90
C LEU A 62 -2.23 4.50 5.19
N ILE A 63 -2.31 3.62 6.19
CA ILE A 63 -1.57 3.77 7.45
C ILE A 63 -0.08 3.60 7.19
N ALA A 64 0.32 2.59 6.42
CA ALA A 64 1.72 2.36 6.07
C ALA A 64 2.29 3.52 5.23
N LEU A 65 1.52 4.06 4.28
CA LEU A 65 1.93 5.23 3.48
C LEU A 65 2.13 6.49 4.34
N LYS A 66 1.27 6.70 5.35
CA LYS A 66 1.47 7.80 6.32
C LYS A 66 2.74 7.65 7.13
N GLY A 67 3.19 6.42 7.39
CA GLY A 67 4.48 6.10 8.01
C GLY A 67 5.68 6.11 7.05
N ALA A 68 5.48 6.51 5.78
CA ALA A 68 6.53 6.59 4.76
C ALA A 68 6.74 8.02 4.23
N GLN A 69 6.20 9.04 4.90
CA GLN A 69 6.18 10.42 4.39
C GLN A 69 7.59 10.97 4.11
N ARG A 70 8.57 10.68 4.96
CA ARG A 70 9.95 11.16 4.78
C ARG A 70 10.60 10.49 3.57
N VAL A 71 10.52 9.17 3.42
CA VAL A 71 11.10 8.48 2.25
C VAL A 71 10.37 8.84 0.95
N LEU A 72 9.04 9.04 1.01
CA LEU A 72 8.24 9.43 -0.14
C LEU A 72 8.53 10.86 -0.58
N SER A 73 8.72 11.81 0.33
CA SER A 73 9.00 13.21 0.00
C SER A 73 10.44 13.46 -0.46
N SER A 74 11.42 12.74 0.07
CA SER A 74 12.85 13.01 -0.10
C SER A 74 13.49 12.59 -1.44
N GLY A 75 12.77 11.92 -2.34
CA GLY A 75 13.37 11.38 -3.57
C GLY A 75 13.92 9.97 -3.41
N MET A 76 13.83 9.38 -2.23
CA MET A 76 14.44 8.08 -1.95
C MET A 76 13.73 6.91 -2.63
N VAL A 77 12.44 7.03 -2.96
CA VAL A 77 11.61 5.94 -3.51
C VAL A 77 11.31 6.20 -4.99
N ASP A 78 11.61 5.23 -5.86
CA ASP A 78 11.29 5.34 -7.29
C ASP A 78 9.83 4.96 -7.59
N HIS A 79 9.39 3.84 -6.99
CA HIS A 79 8.10 3.22 -7.26
C HIS A 79 7.40 2.80 -5.97
N VAL A 80 6.08 2.91 -5.95
CA VAL A 80 5.21 2.30 -4.95
C VAL A 80 4.18 1.44 -5.68
N LEU A 81 4.10 0.17 -5.36
CA LEU A 81 3.07 -0.74 -5.86
C LEU A 81 2.03 -0.93 -4.77
N VAL A 82 0.78 -0.60 -5.05
CA VAL A 82 -0.34 -0.73 -4.11
C VAL A 82 -1.41 -1.61 -4.74
N GLU A 83 -1.78 -2.71 -4.10
CA GLU A 83 -2.98 -3.44 -4.49
C GLU A 83 -4.19 -2.54 -4.22
N THR A 84 -4.93 -2.20 -5.29
CA THR A 84 -6.06 -1.29 -5.20
C THR A 84 -7.33 -2.02 -5.61
N THR A 85 -8.26 -2.11 -4.69
CA THR A 85 -9.64 -2.56 -4.98
C THR A 85 -10.57 -1.35 -4.94
N ASN A 86 -11.59 -1.31 -5.77
CA ASN A 86 -12.62 -0.26 -5.74
C ASN A 86 -14.00 -0.90 -5.87
N MET A 87 -14.45 -1.59 -4.82
CA MET A 87 -15.65 -2.44 -4.87
C MET A 87 -16.81 -1.92 -4.01
N SER A 88 -16.57 -0.93 -3.16
CA SER A 88 -17.57 -0.31 -2.26
C SER A 88 -17.21 1.15 -1.93
N ASP A 89 -18.16 1.92 -1.41
CA ASP A 89 -17.98 3.34 -1.10
C ASP A 89 -16.95 3.60 0.01
N SER A 90 -16.87 2.71 1.01
CA SER A 90 -15.86 2.83 2.07
C SER A 90 -14.44 2.68 1.53
N VAL A 91 -14.25 1.71 0.63
CA VAL A 91 -12.97 1.47 -0.06
C VAL A 91 -12.66 2.63 -1.01
N ARG A 92 -13.67 3.19 -1.70
CA ARG A 92 -13.50 4.38 -2.55
C ARG A 92 -12.92 5.57 -1.77
N ALA A 93 -13.47 5.86 -0.60
CA ALA A 93 -13.01 6.96 0.25
C ALA A 93 -11.55 6.75 0.75
N GLU A 94 -11.14 5.51 0.95
CA GLU A 94 -9.74 5.19 1.27
C GLU A 94 -8.83 5.38 0.06
N ASN A 95 -9.23 4.89 -1.11
CA ASN A 95 -8.51 5.10 -2.37
C ASN A 95 -8.29 6.58 -2.67
N GLU A 96 -9.31 7.43 -2.48
CA GLU A 96 -9.18 8.89 -2.64
C GLU A 96 -8.04 9.46 -1.78
N ARG A 97 -7.88 8.98 -0.55
CA ARG A 97 -6.81 9.43 0.37
C ARG A 97 -5.45 8.90 -0.04
N ILE A 98 -5.37 7.64 -0.50
CA ILE A 98 -4.14 7.05 -1.02
C ILE A 98 -3.66 7.81 -2.26
N ILE A 99 -4.58 8.07 -3.21
CA ILE A 99 -4.32 8.84 -4.42
C ILE A 99 -3.81 10.23 -4.04
N ALA A 100 -4.53 10.96 -3.21
CA ALA A 100 -4.16 12.31 -2.80
C ALA A 100 -2.78 12.35 -2.11
N LEU A 101 -2.46 11.37 -1.26
CA LEU A 101 -1.16 11.27 -0.59
C LEU A 101 -0.02 11.04 -1.59
N LEU A 102 -0.16 10.05 -2.47
CA LEU A 102 0.89 9.69 -3.43
C LEU A 102 1.07 10.77 -4.49
N GLU A 103 -0.01 11.33 -5.03
CA GLU A 103 0.09 12.47 -5.94
C GLU A 103 0.67 13.72 -5.26
N GLY A 104 0.35 13.97 -3.99
CA GLY A 104 0.93 15.05 -3.19
C GLY A 104 2.45 14.92 -3.00
N HIS A 105 2.99 13.71 -3.08
CA HIS A 105 4.43 13.45 -3.09
C HIS A 105 5.04 13.34 -4.50
N GLY A 106 4.27 13.66 -5.55
CA GLY A 106 4.74 13.70 -6.93
C GLY A 106 4.73 12.35 -7.66
N TYR A 107 4.03 11.35 -7.14
CA TYR A 107 3.86 10.08 -7.83
C TYR A 107 2.69 10.12 -8.81
N LYS A 108 2.80 9.34 -9.87
CA LYS A 108 1.76 9.19 -10.89
C LYS A 108 1.43 7.72 -11.13
N PRO A 109 0.14 7.38 -11.26
CA PRO A 109 -0.32 6.01 -11.44
C PRO A 109 -0.01 5.47 -12.84
N HIS A 110 0.43 4.22 -12.90
CA HIS A 110 0.73 3.47 -14.11
C HIS A 110 0.25 2.02 -13.97
N LEU A 111 0.00 1.38 -15.11
CA LEU A 111 -0.19 -0.07 -15.21
C LEU A 111 0.90 -0.68 -16.10
N PRO A 112 1.44 -1.85 -15.75
CA PRO A 112 2.38 -2.56 -16.62
C PRO A 112 1.64 -3.26 -17.76
N ASP A 113 2.25 -3.28 -18.96
CA ASP A 113 1.86 -4.24 -19.99
C ASP A 113 2.47 -5.63 -19.75
N ARG A 114 2.19 -6.59 -20.64
CA ARG A 114 2.72 -7.97 -20.54
C ARG A 114 4.25 -8.07 -20.64
N LEU A 115 4.91 -7.02 -21.12
CA LEU A 115 6.36 -6.93 -21.24
C LEU A 115 6.98 -6.12 -20.09
N GLY A 116 6.15 -5.60 -19.17
CA GLY A 116 6.58 -4.82 -18.02
C GLY A 116 6.77 -3.32 -18.29
N HIS A 117 6.38 -2.81 -19.47
CA HIS A 117 6.42 -1.37 -19.70
C HIS A 117 5.29 -0.67 -18.96
N LEU A 118 5.63 0.42 -18.28
CA LEU A 118 4.67 1.21 -17.52
C LEU A 118 3.93 2.20 -18.42
N HIS A 119 2.61 2.09 -18.47
CA HIS A 119 1.72 3.00 -19.17
C HIS A 119 1.00 3.88 -18.16
N PRO A 120 1.02 5.22 -18.30
CA PRO A 120 0.25 6.10 -17.43
C PRO A 120 -1.21 5.68 -17.40
N TRP A 121 -1.82 5.71 -16.22
CA TRP A 121 -3.20 5.29 -16.05
C TRP A 121 -4.02 6.35 -15.33
N THR A 122 -5.17 6.73 -15.87
CA THR A 122 -6.12 7.59 -15.15
C THR A 122 -7.05 6.71 -14.34
N ILE A 123 -6.97 6.84 -13.01
CA ILE A 123 -7.84 6.11 -12.09
C ILE A 123 -9.26 6.68 -12.18
N ASP A 124 -10.23 5.82 -12.47
CA ASP A 124 -11.65 6.13 -12.50
C ASP A 124 -12.35 5.41 -11.34
N LEU A 125 -12.53 6.14 -10.22
CA LEU A 125 -13.12 5.61 -9.00
C LEU A 125 -14.65 5.43 -9.08
N ASP A 126 -15.29 5.80 -10.19
CA ASP A 126 -16.70 5.49 -10.43
C ASP A 126 -16.88 4.08 -11.02
N LYS A 127 -15.78 3.46 -11.46
CA LYS A 127 -15.75 2.06 -11.95
C LYS A 127 -15.28 1.10 -10.88
N ARG A 128 -15.86 -0.09 -10.90
CA ARG A 128 -15.37 -1.21 -10.09
C ARG A 128 -14.14 -1.84 -10.72
N PHE A 129 -13.07 -2.00 -9.96
CA PHE A 129 -11.85 -2.68 -10.38
C PHE A 129 -11.09 -3.29 -9.19
N ARG A 130 -10.18 -4.20 -9.51
CA ARG A 130 -9.11 -4.68 -8.63
C ARG A 130 -7.85 -4.77 -9.49
N THR A 131 -6.79 -4.07 -9.11
CA THR A 131 -5.52 -4.11 -9.83
C THR A 131 -4.37 -3.63 -8.94
N ASP A 132 -3.16 -4.09 -9.24
CA ASP A 132 -1.94 -3.47 -8.73
C ASP A 132 -1.67 -2.18 -9.51
N ILE A 133 -1.62 -1.06 -8.80
CA ILE A 133 -1.24 0.23 -9.38
C ILE A 133 0.23 0.49 -9.07
N ILE A 134 1.02 0.78 -10.10
CA ILE A 134 2.41 1.21 -9.94
C ILE A 134 2.45 2.73 -9.96
N TRP A 135 2.77 3.31 -8.82
CA TRP A 135 2.97 4.74 -8.63
C TRP A 135 4.44 5.06 -8.89
N LYS A 136 4.70 5.76 -9.99
CA LYS A 136 6.05 6.17 -10.39
C LYS A 136 6.27 7.63 -10.03
N ARG A 137 7.39 7.96 -9.39
CA ARG A 137 7.72 9.36 -9.11
C ARG A 137 7.96 10.11 -10.43
N GLY A 138 7.35 11.29 -10.57
CA GLY A 138 7.70 12.22 -11.64
C GLY A 138 9.16 12.70 -11.49
N ALA A 139 9.78 13.09 -12.60
CA ALA A 139 11.06 13.80 -12.53
C ALA A 139 10.86 15.08 -11.70
N LEU A 140 11.77 15.35 -10.77
CA LEU A 140 11.81 16.63 -10.09
C LEU A 140 12.21 17.69 -11.14
N ASN A 141 11.36 18.71 -11.31
CA ASN A 141 11.69 19.89 -12.11
C ASN A 141 12.77 20.72 -11.42
#